data_AF-A0A7S2UYF7-F1
#
_entry.id   AF-A0A7S2UYF7-F1
#
_cell.length_a   1.000
_cell.length_b   1.000
_cell.length_c   1.000
_cell.angle_alpha   90.00
_cell.angle_beta   90.00
_cell.angle_gamma   90.00
#
_symmetry.space_group_name_H-M   'P 1'
#
loop_
_entity.id
_entity.type
_entity.pdbx_description
1 polymer ?
#
loop_
_entity_poly.entity_id
_entity_poly.type
_entity_poly.pdbx_seq_one_letter_code
_entity_poly.pdbx_strand_id
1 'polypeptide(L)'
;GRAEQQQGHFDRARSIFQQATDKHCANNVHIWQAWAVLESKCGNVSRARELFEAALSLDNHNAYVCHAWGLLEQRHGNFDLARKLYLTAFSKRPQAQVCVALGEMEYQTGSIENARQVLELGCEVCRSGVADILVAWAAIEEQVAASAA
;
A
#
# COMPACT_ATOMS: atom_id res chain seq x y z
N GLY A 1 16.90 26.36 4.31
CA GLY A 1 17.64 25.92 3.11
C GLY A 1 16.87 24.86 2.32
N ARG A 2 17.23 23.57 2.46
CA ARG A 2 16.64 22.47 1.65
C ARG A 2 15.22 22.05 2.08
N ALA A 3 14.93 22.06 3.38
CA ALA A 3 13.62 21.69 3.90
C ALA A 3 12.51 22.68 3.49
N GLU A 4 12.79 23.98 3.54
CA GLU A 4 11.86 25.03 3.12
C GLU A 4 11.57 24.98 1.61
N GLN A 5 12.59 24.68 0.79
CA GLN A 5 12.39 24.49 -0.65
C GLN A 5 11.50 23.27 -0.93
N GLN A 6 11.72 22.16 -0.24
CA GLN A 6 10.88 20.97 -0.37
C GLN A 6 9.42 21.25 0.03
N GLN A 7 9.20 21.97 1.12
CA GLN A 7 7.85 22.38 1.54
C GLN A 7 7.16 23.25 0.49
N GLY A 8 7.86 24.25 -0.07
CA GLY A 8 7.31 25.09 -1.15
C GLY A 8 6.98 24.31 -2.43
N HIS A 9 7.70 23.23 -2.73
CA HIS A 9 7.35 22.33 -3.84
C HIS A 9 6.12 21.46 -3.52
N PHE A 10 5.95 21.01 -2.28
CA PHE A 10 4.78 20.25 -1.85
C PHE A 10 3.49 21.09 -1.89
N ASP A 11 3.54 22.36 -1.48
CA ASP A 11 2.36 23.25 -1.53
C ASP A 11 1.91 23.55 -2.96
N ARG A 12 2.87 23.69 -3.88
CA ARG A 12 2.56 23.80 -5.31
C ARG A 12 1.93 22.50 -5.83
N ALA A 13 2.48 21.36 -5.45
CA ALA A 13 1.93 20.06 -5.87
C ALA A 13 0.49 19.86 -5.36
N ARG A 14 0.21 20.20 -4.09
CA ARG A 14 -1.16 20.21 -3.54
C ARG A 14 -2.11 21.07 -4.35
N SER A 15 -1.69 22.30 -4.68
CA SER A 15 -2.51 23.24 -5.46
C SER A 15 -2.83 22.70 -6.86
N ILE A 16 -1.90 21.95 -7.47
CA ILE A 16 -2.11 21.29 -8.76
C ILE A 16 -3.08 20.11 -8.61
N PHE A 17 -2.90 19.27 -7.58
CA PHE A 17 -3.80 18.15 -7.31
C PHE A 17 -5.23 18.60 -7.03
N GLN A 18 -5.41 19.64 -6.21
CA GLN A 18 -6.72 20.23 -5.92
C GLN A 18 -7.40 20.76 -7.19
N GLN A 19 -6.66 21.46 -8.05
CA GLN A 19 -7.21 21.90 -9.34
C GLN A 19 -7.55 20.72 -10.26
N ALA A 20 -6.75 19.66 -10.24
CA ALA A 20 -7.00 18.46 -11.04
C ALA A 20 -8.27 17.73 -10.59
N THR A 21 -8.51 17.65 -9.27
CA THR A 21 -9.73 17.06 -8.70
C THR A 21 -10.96 17.94 -8.94
N ASP A 22 -10.83 19.26 -8.89
CA ASP A 22 -11.98 20.18 -9.05
C ASP A 22 -12.41 20.40 -10.50
N LYS A 23 -11.46 20.48 -11.45
CA LYS A 23 -11.74 21.00 -12.80
C LYS A 23 -11.80 19.95 -13.91
N HIS A 24 -11.04 18.87 -13.79
CA HIS A 24 -10.74 18.03 -14.97
C HIS A 24 -10.93 16.54 -14.74
N CYS A 25 -10.59 16.01 -13.56
CA CYS A 25 -10.43 14.58 -13.37
C CYS A 25 -10.87 14.12 -11.98
N ALA A 26 -12.00 14.64 -11.46
CA ALA A 26 -12.58 14.24 -10.19
C ALA A 26 -12.76 12.71 -10.07
N ASN A 27 -13.04 12.03 -11.18
CA ASN A 27 -13.29 10.60 -11.24
C ASN A 27 -12.03 9.73 -11.44
N ASN A 28 -10.84 10.32 -11.45
CA ASN A 28 -9.60 9.59 -11.70
C ASN A 28 -8.90 9.18 -10.39
N VAL A 29 -9.06 7.92 -10.01
CA VAL A 29 -8.46 7.29 -8.83
C VAL A 29 -6.95 7.52 -8.70
N HIS A 30 -6.22 7.53 -9.82
CA HIS A 30 -4.76 7.70 -9.79
C HIS A 30 -4.33 9.06 -9.26
N ILE A 31 -5.13 10.10 -9.50
CA ILE A 31 -4.83 11.46 -9.02
C ILE A 31 -5.01 11.53 -7.50
N TRP A 32 -6.10 10.96 -6.99
CA TRP A 32 -6.35 10.87 -5.55
C TRP A 32 -5.28 10.03 -4.83
N GLN A 33 -4.88 8.91 -5.42
CA GLN A 33 -3.80 8.06 -4.91
C GLN A 33 -2.46 8.81 -4.86
N ALA A 34 -2.09 9.50 -5.94
CA ALA A 34 -0.85 10.26 -5.99
C ALA A 34 -0.83 11.40 -4.97
N TRP A 35 -1.96 12.09 -4.78
CA TRP A 35 -2.09 13.13 -3.77
C TRP A 35 -1.99 12.55 -2.34
N ALA A 36 -2.65 11.43 -2.06
CA ALA A 36 -2.55 10.75 -0.76
C ALA A 36 -1.09 10.36 -0.43
N VAL A 37 -0.36 9.82 -1.40
CA VAL A 37 1.06 9.49 -1.25
C VAL A 37 1.93 10.73 -1.01
N LEU A 38 1.61 11.86 -1.65
CA LEU A 38 2.28 13.13 -1.40
C LEU A 38 2.07 13.59 0.06
N GLU A 39 0.84 13.56 0.57
CA GLU A 39 0.53 13.95 1.94
C GLU A 39 1.18 13.01 2.97
N SER A 40 1.21 11.70 2.68
CA SER A 40 1.95 10.73 3.49
C SER A 40 3.43 11.12 3.61
N LYS A 41 4.09 11.50 2.50
CA LYS A 41 5.49 11.94 2.50
C LYS A 41 5.70 13.26 3.24
N CYS A 42 4.69 14.12 3.28
CA CYS A 42 4.71 15.37 4.05
C CYS A 42 4.47 15.16 5.54
N GLY A 43 4.14 13.94 5.99
CA GLY A 43 3.76 13.64 7.37
C GLY A 43 2.31 13.97 7.71
N ASN A 44 1.50 14.36 6.72
CA ASN A 44 0.07 14.66 6.91
C ASN A 44 -0.78 13.39 6.82
N VAL A 45 -0.64 12.51 7.81
CA VAL A 45 -1.27 11.19 7.84
C VAL A 45 -2.79 11.26 7.77
N SER A 46 -3.41 12.16 8.55
CA SER A 46 -4.87 12.31 8.56
C SER A 46 -5.41 12.68 7.18
N ARG A 47 -4.74 13.63 6.51
CA ARG A 47 -5.12 14.04 5.16
C ARG A 47 -4.88 12.93 4.12
N ALA A 48 -3.78 12.18 4.27
CA ALA A 48 -3.51 11.04 3.41
C ALA A 48 -4.62 9.97 3.50
N ARG A 49 -5.12 9.68 4.71
CA ARG A 49 -6.25 8.75 4.92
C ARG A 49 -7.52 9.24 4.23
N GLU A 50 -7.91 10.49 4.43
CA GLU A 50 -9.09 11.08 3.76
C GLU A 50 -9.00 10.96 2.23
N LEU A 51 -7.80 11.20 1.68
CA LEU A 51 -7.57 11.09 0.24
C LEU A 51 -7.58 9.64 -0.26
N PHE A 52 -7.08 8.68 0.53
CA PHE A 52 -7.18 7.26 0.22
C PHE A 52 -8.63 6.76 0.29
N GLU A 53 -9.41 7.22 1.27
CA GLU A 53 -10.85 6.94 1.34
C GLU A 53 -11.60 7.50 0.13
N ALA A 54 -11.30 8.74 -0.26
CA ALA A 54 -11.85 9.33 -1.48
C ALA A 54 -11.47 8.50 -2.73
N ALA A 55 -10.22 8.03 -2.83
CA ALA A 55 -9.79 7.17 -3.93
C ALA A 55 -10.54 5.83 -3.95
N LEU A 56 -10.72 5.17 -2.79
CA LEU A 56 -11.49 3.93 -2.68
C LEU A 56 -12.99 4.13 -2.84
N SER A 57 -13.53 5.33 -2.61
CA SER A 57 -14.93 5.63 -2.91
C SER A 57 -15.22 5.60 -4.42
N LEU A 58 -14.21 5.89 -5.24
CA LEU A 58 -14.27 5.84 -6.69
C LEU A 58 -13.99 4.43 -7.24
N ASP A 59 -12.97 3.75 -6.72
CA ASP A 59 -12.65 2.35 -7.03
C ASP A 59 -12.26 1.60 -5.74
N ASN A 60 -13.28 1.00 -5.13
CA ASN A 60 -13.18 0.27 -3.87
C ASN A 60 -12.35 -1.02 -3.95
N HIS A 61 -11.86 -1.39 -5.13
CA HIS A 61 -11.06 -2.59 -5.35
C HIS A 61 -9.70 -2.27 -5.98
N ASN A 62 -9.28 -1.01 -5.93
CA ASN A 62 -8.02 -0.61 -6.53
C ASN A 62 -6.84 -1.11 -5.68
N ALA A 63 -6.16 -2.14 -6.17
CA ALA A 63 -5.03 -2.75 -5.50
C ALA A 63 -3.90 -1.76 -5.20
N TYR A 64 -3.65 -0.77 -6.06
CA TYR A 64 -2.60 0.24 -5.84
C TYR A 64 -2.93 1.17 -4.68
N VAL A 65 -4.21 1.57 -4.54
CA VAL A 65 -4.68 2.41 -3.45
C VAL A 65 -4.62 1.65 -2.13
N CYS A 66 -5.16 0.42 -2.09
CA CYS A 66 -5.08 -0.44 -0.91
C CYS A 66 -3.63 -0.72 -0.52
N HIS A 67 -2.76 -0.93 -1.51
CA HIS A 67 -1.34 -1.15 -1.26
C HIS A 67 -0.66 0.07 -0.62
N ALA A 68 -0.85 1.25 -1.20
CA ALA A 68 -0.28 2.48 -0.70
C ALA A 68 -0.82 2.87 0.70
N TRP A 69 -2.12 2.66 0.94
CA TRP A 69 -2.73 2.92 2.24
C TRP A 69 -2.26 1.90 3.28
N GLY A 70 -2.21 0.61 2.95
CA GLY A 70 -1.66 -0.42 3.83
C GLY A 70 -0.23 -0.10 4.28
N LEU A 71 0.63 0.33 3.35
CA LEU A 71 2.01 0.74 3.67
C LEU A 71 2.07 1.97 4.60
N LEU A 72 1.17 2.94 4.41
CA LEU A 72 1.04 4.08 5.33
C LEU A 72 0.69 3.57 6.74
N GLU A 73 -0.33 2.72 6.86
CA GLU A 73 -0.77 2.21 8.16
C GLU A 73 0.30 1.36 8.85
N GLN A 74 1.03 0.51 8.12
CA GLN A 74 2.16 -0.26 8.66
C GLN A 74 3.25 0.66 9.23
N ARG A 75 3.61 1.74 8.52
CA ARG A 75 4.60 2.72 9.01
C ARG A 75 4.15 3.43 10.29
N HIS A 76 2.84 3.54 10.50
CA HIS A 76 2.26 4.13 11.70
C HIS A 76 1.84 3.08 12.76
N GLY A 77 2.19 1.81 12.58
CA GLY A 77 1.92 0.73 13.53
C GLY A 77 0.49 0.19 13.52
N ASN A 78 -0.33 0.61 12.55
CA ASN A 78 -1.74 0.20 12.43
C ASN A 78 -1.88 -1.08 11.58
N PHE A 79 -1.30 -2.18 12.06
CA PHE A 79 -1.27 -3.46 11.34
C PHE A 79 -2.66 -4.07 11.14
N ASP A 80 -3.60 -3.88 12.07
CA ASP A 80 -4.98 -4.37 11.93
C ASP A 80 -5.71 -3.76 10.74
N LEU A 81 -5.55 -2.45 10.54
CA LEU A 81 -6.17 -1.75 9.41
C LEU A 81 -5.48 -2.13 8.10
N ALA A 82 -4.15 -2.17 8.08
CA ALA A 82 -3.39 -2.62 6.91
C ALA A 82 -3.83 -4.03 6.47
N ARG A 83 -3.95 -4.98 7.42
CA ARG A 83 -4.42 -6.33 7.17
C ARG A 83 -5.81 -6.35 6.56
N LYS A 84 -6.76 -5.59 7.10
CA LYS A 84 -8.11 -5.49 6.54
C LYS A 84 -8.10 -4.94 5.11
N LEU A 85 -7.30 -3.90 4.84
CA LEU A 85 -7.16 -3.32 3.50
C LEU A 85 -6.57 -4.32 2.50
N TYR A 86 -5.54 -5.06 2.90
CA TYR A 86 -4.93 -6.08 2.04
C TYR A 86 -5.85 -7.27 1.79
N LEU A 87 -6.51 -7.80 2.82
CA LEU A 87 -7.43 -8.92 2.68
C LEU A 87 -8.62 -8.56 1.79
N THR A 88 -9.21 -7.39 2.01
CA THR A 88 -10.34 -6.91 1.18
C THR A 88 -9.93 -6.74 -0.28
N ALA A 89 -8.75 -6.17 -0.53
CA ALA A 89 -8.20 -6.06 -1.89
C ALA A 89 -7.93 -7.44 -2.51
N PHE A 90 -7.30 -8.35 -1.76
CA PHE A 90 -6.95 -9.69 -2.22
C PHE A 90 -8.18 -10.54 -2.55
N SER A 91 -9.20 -10.54 -1.68
CA SER A 91 -10.44 -11.29 -1.91
C SER A 91 -11.21 -10.81 -3.14
N LYS A 92 -11.08 -9.53 -3.51
CA LYS A 92 -11.82 -8.93 -4.63
C LYS A 92 -11.04 -9.04 -5.94
N ARG A 93 -9.74 -8.74 -5.90
CA ARG A 93 -8.81 -8.81 -7.02
C ARG A 93 -7.47 -9.34 -6.52
N PRO A 94 -7.23 -10.66 -6.60
CA PRO A 94 -5.96 -11.24 -6.21
C PRO A 94 -4.87 -10.73 -7.16
N GLN A 95 -3.97 -9.92 -6.63
CA GLN A 95 -2.82 -9.38 -7.34
C GLN A 95 -1.55 -9.70 -6.54
N ALA A 96 -0.48 -10.05 -7.26
CA ALA A 96 0.80 -10.38 -6.66
C ALA A 96 1.30 -9.28 -5.70
N GLN A 97 1.17 -8.00 -6.08
CA GLN A 97 1.62 -6.87 -5.26
C GLN A 97 0.94 -6.83 -3.88
N VAL A 98 -0.37 -7.07 -3.80
CA VAL A 98 -1.12 -7.08 -2.53
C VAL A 98 -0.75 -8.31 -1.71
N CYS A 99 -0.55 -9.45 -2.35
CA CYS A 99 -0.15 -10.69 -1.69
C CYS A 99 1.24 -10.58 -1.05
N VAL A 100 2.22 -10.03 -1.78
CA VAL A 100 3.57 -9.80 -1.27
C VAL A 100 3.53 -8.87 -0.06
N ALA A 101 2.82 -7.74 -0.17
CA ALA A 101 2.71 -6.79 0.94
C ALA A 101 2.03 -7.39 2.18
N LEU A 102 1.00 -8.21 2.00
CA LEU A 102 0.34 -8.95 3.08
C LEU A 102 1.31 -9.94 3.74
N GLY A 103 2.05 -10.73 2.96
CA GLY A 103 3.04 -11.68 3.48
C GLY A 103 4.17 -11.01 4.24
N GLU A 104 4.74 -9.93 3.70
CA GLU A 104 5.78 -9.13 4.38
C GLU A 104 5.28 -8.51 5.68
N MET A 105 4.03 -8.03 5.70
CA MET A 105 3.41 -7.52 6.92
C MET A 105 3.25 -8.62 7.97
N GLU A 106 2.70 -9.79 7.62
CA GLU A 106 2.53 -10.91 8.55
C GLU A 106 3.87 -11.29 9.18
N TYR A 107 4.92 -11.34 8.36
CA TYR A 107 6.29 -11.57 8.81
C TYR A 107 6.76 -10.50 9.82
N GLN A 108 6.54 -9.22 9.53
CA GLN A 108 6.86 -8.12 10.46
C GLN A 108 6.08 -8.20 11.78
N THR A 109 4.85 -8.70 11.75
CA THR A 109 4.04 -8.92 12.96
C THR A 109 4.43 -10.19 13.73
N GLY A 110 5.43 -10.95 13.26
CA GLY A 110 5.91 -12.19 13.88
C GLY A 110 5.08 -13.43 13.55
N SER A 111 4.10 -13.33 12.66
CA SER A 111 3.22 -14.43 12.26
C SER A 111 3.77 -15.15 11.02
N ILE A 112 4.89 -15.86 11.19
CA ILE A 112 5.61 -16.53 10.08
C ILE A 112 4.71 -17.56 9.37
N GLU A 113 3.92 -18.33 10.13
CA GLU A 113 3.01 -19.33 9.54
C GLU A 113 1.94 -18.69 8.66
N ASN A 114 1.37 -17.56 9.09
CA ASN A 114 0.40 -16.81 8.30
C ASN A 114 1.03 -16.23 7.04
N ALA A 115 2.27 -15.72 7.13
CA ALA A 115 3.00 -15.21 5.97
C ALA A 115 3.17 -16.29 4.90
N ARG A 116 3.56 -17.52 5.30
CA ARG A 116 3.68 -18.68 4.39
C ARG A 116 2.34 -19.03 3.75
N GLN A 117 1.28 -19.16 4.54
CA GLN A 117 -0.05 -19.51 4.02
C GLN A 117 -0.56 -18.48 3.00
N VAL A 118 -0.36 -17.19 3.27
CA VAL A 118 -0.75 -16.12 2.36
C VAL A 118 0.02 -16.22 1.04
N LEU A 119 1.34 -16.43 1.09
CA LEU A 119 2.18 -16.51 -0.11
C LEU A 119 1.92 -17.78 -0.92
N GLU A 120 1.68 -18.91 -0.25
CA GLU A 120 1.28 -20.17 -0.88
C GLU A 120 -0.06 -19.99 -1.61
N LEU A 121 -1.08 -19.48 -0.91
CA LEU A 121 -2.38 -19.16 -1.52
C LEU A 121 -2.24 -18.14 -2.65
N GLY A 122 -1.36 -17.16 -2.49
CA GLY A 122 -1.02 -16.17 -3.50
C GLY A 122 -0.52 -16.79 -4.79
N CYS A 123 0.38 -17.75 -4.70
CA CYS A 123 0.93 -18.48 -5.85
C CYS A 123 -0.14 -19.29 -6.60
N GLU A 124 -1.10 -19.88 -5.88
CA GLU A 124 -2.19 -20.65 -6.50
C GLU A 124 -3.22 -19.75 -7.20
N VAL A 125 -3.54 -18.61 -6.59
CA VAL A 125 -4.63 -17.73 -7.04
C VAL A 125 -4.14 -16.72 -8.10
N CYS A 126 -2.93 -16.17 -7.95
CA CYS A 126 -2.41 -15.14 -8.84
C CYS A 126 -1.73 -15.79 -10.07
N ARG A 127 -2.42 -15.93 -11.21
CA ARG A 127 -1.81 -16.43 -12.45
C ARG A 127 -0.76 -15.50 -13.07
N SER A 128 -0.71 -14.24 -12.64
CA SER A 128 0.24 -13.22 -13.10
C SER A 128 1.04 -12.67 -11.93
N GLY A 129 2.37 -12.57 -12.08
CA GLY A 129 3.25 -12.04 -11.04
C GLY A 129 3.69 -13.07 -9.98
N VAL A 130 3.54 -14.37 -10.26
CA VAL A 130 4.00 -15.46 -9.36
C VAL A 130 5.49 -15.33 -9.04
N ALA A 131 6.30 -14.87 -9.99
CA ALA A 131 7.73 -14.67 -9.78
C ALA A 131 8.01 -13.70 -8.62
N ASP A 132 7.26 -12.60 -8.52
CA ASP A 132 7.41 -11.63 -7.43
C ASP A 132 7.04 -12.24 -6.08
N ILE A 133 5.97 -13.06 -6.06
CA ILE A 133 5.52 -13.78 -4.86
C ILE A 133 6.58 -14.79 -4.39
N LEU A 134 7.15 -15.56 -5.31
CA LEU A 134 8.19 -16.54 -5.00
C LEU A 134 9.48 -15.89 -4.50
N VAL A 135 9.88 -14.75 -5.09
CA VAL A 135 11.03 -13.97 -4.62
C VAL A 135 10.80 -13.47 -3.19
N ALA A 136 9.62 -12.90 -2.92
CA ALA A 136 9.26 -12.45 -1.57
C ALA A 136 9.24 -13.63 -0.57
N TRP A 137 8.71 -14.78 -0.97
CA TRP A 137 8.68 -15.97 -0.13
C TRP A 137 10.10 -16.46 0.19
N ALA A 138 10.97 -16.60 -0.82
CA ALA A 138 12.36 -16.99 -0.62
C ALA A 138 13.10 -16.03 0.33
N ALA A 139 12.88 -14.72 0.18
CA ALA A 139 13.48 -13.71 1.04
C ALA A 139 13.01 -13.80 2.51
N ILE A 140 11.75 -14.16 2.74
CA ILE A 140 11.21 -14.38 4.09
C ILE A 140 11.83 -15.64 4.71
N GLU A 141 11.94 -16.75 3.98
CA GLU A 141 12.56 -17.99 4.49
C GLU A 141 14.04 -17.79 4.83
N GLU A 142 14.78 -17.04 4.02
CA GLU A 142 16.17 -16.69 4.32
C GLU A 142 16.29 -15.91 5.63
N GLN A 143 15.41 -14.91 5.84
CA GLN A 143 15.40 -14.13 7.08
C GLN A 143 15.00 -14.97 8.30
N VAL A 144 14.06 -15.89 8.16
CA VAL A 144 13.69 -16.86 9.21
C VAL A 144 14.90 -17.71 9.57
N ALA A 145 15.60 -18.28 8.57
CA ALA A 145 16.78 -19.10 8.80
C ALA A 145 17.91 -18.32 9.49
N ALA A 146 18.15 -17.07 9.08
CA ALA A 146 19.13 -16.19 9.69
C ALA A 146 18.79 -15.82 11.15
N SER A 147 17.50 -15.72 11.50
CA SER A 147 17.06 -15.41 12.87
C SER A 147 17.14 -16.61 13.83
N ALA A 148 17.23 -17.83 13.29
CA ALA A 148 17.29 -19.07 14.05
C ALA A 148 18.73 -19.58 14.32
N ALA A 149 19.73 -18.94 13.69
CA ALA A 149 21.16 -19.23 13.84
C ALA A 149 21.81 -18.34 14.92
#